data_AF-A0AA39JGB2-F1
#
_entry.id   AF-A0AA39JGB2-F1
#
_cell.length_a   1.000
_cell.length_b   1.000
_cell.length_c   1.000
_cell.angle_alpha   90.00
_cell.angle_beta   90.00
_cell.angle_gamma   90.00
#
_symmetry.space_group_name_H-M   'P 1'
#
loop_
_entity.id
_entity.type
_entity.pdbx_description
1 polymer ?
#
loop_
_entity_poly.entity_id
_entity_poly.type
_entity_poly.pdbx_seq_one_letter_code
_entity_poly.pdbx_strand_id
1 'polypeptide(L)'
;MKHKSDRIVDAAALQLHIDYLHNPPNLFTACSILATRGTGDMDRTAIHRDTTMLVQLCPRDAAWGECRKKLRDLVQGDGGDFFGQQHVWSMSPSAQWEFPLLRANEIQVEKDNIRYAIQVLDDFFDGRARTGMVSLRPFPQRILPFTDS
;
A
#
# COMPACT_ATOMS: atom_id res chain seq x y z
N MET A 1 -17.38 33.11 -14.21
CA MET A 1 -16.16 32.41 -14.68
C MET A 1 -16.10 31.07 -13.94
N LYS A 2 -16.26 29.94 -14.64
CA LYS A 2 -16.14 28.59 -14.07
C LYS A 2 -14.89 27.93 -14.65
N HIS A 3 -13.78 27.96 -13.92
CA HIS A 3 -12.64 27.08 -14.21
C HIS A 3 -12.87 25.75 -13.50
N LYS A 4 -13.59 24.84 -14.17
CA LYS A 4 -13.48 23.42 -13.86
C LYS A 4 -12.18 22.94 -14.51
N SER A 5 -11.08 23.00 -13.76
CA SER A 5 -9.84 22.38 -14.19
C SER A 5 -9.97 20.88 -13.95
N ASP A 6 -10.57 20.16 -14.91
CA ASP A 6 -10.33 18.73 -15.03
C ASP A 6 -8.85 18.61 -15.44
N ARG A 7 -7.94 18.53 -14.46
CA ARG A 7 -6.54 18.21 -14.71
C ARG A 7 -6.51 16.76 -15.20
N ILE A 8 -6.59 16.59 -16.52
CA ILE A 8 -6.18 15.36 -17.17
C ILE A 8 -4.68 15.25 -16.88
N VAL A 9 -4.32 14.39 -15.93
CA VAL A 9 -2.91 14.07 -15.69
C VAL A 9 -2.42 13.38 -16.96
N ASP A 10 -1.43 13.99 -17.61
CA ASP A 10 -0.80 13.41 -18.78
C ASP A 10 -0.18 12.04 -18.42
N ALA A 11 -0.24 11.08 -19.34
CA ALA A 11 0.23 9.71 -19.08
C ALA A 11 1.73 9.69 -18.71
N ALA A 12 2.53 10.59 -19.31
CA ALA A 12 3.94 10.72 -18.96
C ALA A 12 4.14 11.27 -17.53
N ALA A 13 3.31 12.24 -17.11
CA ALA A 13 3.33 12.75 -15.75
C ALA A 13 2.91 11.67 -14.72
N LEU A 14 1.91 10.85 -15.05
CA LEU A 14 1.51 9.72 -14.21
C LEU A 14 2.65 8.71 -14.06
N GLN A 15 3.34 8.36 -15.15
CA GLN A 15 4.47 7.42 -15.08
C GLN A 15 5.60 7.96 -14.20
N LEU A 16 5.94 9.24 -14.33
CA LEU A 16 6.95 9.89 -13.46
C LEU A 16 6.58 9.80 -11.97
N HIS A 17 5.31 9.95 -11.64
CA HIS A 17 4.84 9.80 -10.26
C HIS A 17 4.91 8.35 -9.76
N ILE A 18 4.62 7.38 -10.63
CA ILE A 18 4.77 5.95 -10.31
C ILE A 18 6.25 5.61 -10.09
N ASP A 19 7.15 6.10 -10.95
CA ASP A 19 8.59 5.86 -10.82
C ASP A 19 9.14 6.49 -9.54
N TYR A 20 8.70 7.72 -9.22
CA TYR A 20 9.04 8.38 -7.96
C TYR A 20 8.54 7.58 -6.75
N LEU A 21 7.31 7.08 -6.80
CA LEU A 21 6.71 6.26 -5.75
C LEU A 21 7.46 4.96 -5.52
N HIS A 22 7.98 4.32 -6.58
CA HIS A 22 8.72 3.06 -6.50
C HIS A 22 10.20 3.21 -6.13
N ASN A 23 10.68 4.44 -5.89
CA ASN A 23 11.94 4.63 -5.18
C ASN A 23 11.81 4.03 -3.75
N PRO A 24 12.72 3.13 -3.29
CA PRO A 24 12.51 2.34 -2.08
C PRO A 24 12.11 3.12 -0.80
N PRO A 25 12.67 4.30 -0.49
CA PRO A 25 12.25 5.10 0.66
C PRO A 25 10.82 5.66 0.52
N ASN A 26 10.42 6.02 -0.71
CA ASN A 26 9.10 6.56 -1.00
C ASN A 26 8.04 5.45 -0.91
N LEU A 27 8.35 4.28 -1.45
CA LEU A 27 7.48 3.12 -1.39
C LEU A 27 7.25 2.68 0.06
N PHE A 28 8.32 2.62 0.85
CA PHE A 28 8.24 2.36 2.29
C PHE A 28 7.36 3.40 2.99
N THR A 29 7.61 4.69 2.76
CA THR A 29 6.82 5.78 3.38
C THR A 29 5.35 5.70 3.01
N ALA A 30 5.03 5.47 1.73
CA ALA A 30 3.66 5.32 1.26
C ALA A 30 2.98 4.10 1.89
N CYS A 31 3.65 2.95 1.93
CA CYS A 31 3.11 1.74 2.57
C CYS A 31 2.84 1.97 4.06
N SER A 32 3.78 2.60 4.78
CA SER A 32 3.60 2.91 6.19
C SER A 32 2.39 3.84 6.40
N ILE A 33 2.26 4.92 5.63
CA ILE A 33 1.11 5.85 5.71
C ILE A 33 -0.22 5.13 5.46
N LEU A 34 -0.28 4.25 4.46
CA LEU A 34 -1.51 3.50 4.16
C LEU A 34 -1.87 2.51 5.27
N ALA A 35 -0.87 1.97 5.98
CA ALA A 35 -1.07 1.08 7.11
C ALA A 35 -1.43 1.82 8.41
N THR A 36 -1.01 3.07 8.60
CA THR A 36 -1.12 3.77 9.90
C THR A 36 -2.06 4.99 9.87
N ARG A 37 -3.04 5.01 8.97
CA ARG A 37 -3.95 6.15 8.82
C ARG A 37 -4.88 6.34 10.04
N GLY A 38 -4.43 7.15 11.00
CA GLY A 38 -5.19 7.93 12.00
C GLY A 38 -6.40 7.25 12.67
N THR A 39 -6.16 6.68 13.86
CA THR A 39 -7.04 6.41 15.04
C THR A 39 -8.52 6.00 14.91
N GLY A 40 -9.10 5.87 13.74
CA GLY A 40 -10.27 5.00 13.58
C GLY A 40 -9.81 3.56 13.73
N ASP A 41 -10.65 2.68 14.27
CA ASP A 41 -10.50 1.23 14.05
C ASP A 41 -10.44 1.05 12.52
N MET A 42 -9.21 0.97 12.00
CA MET A 42 -8.98 1.01 10.57
C MET A 42 -9.60 -0.27 10.05
N ASP A 43 -10.63 -0.11 9.23
CA ASP A 43 -11.23 -1.24 8.56
C ASP A 43 -10.09 -1.95 7.82
N ARG A 44 -9.78 -3.19 8.22
CA ARG A 44 -8.81 -4.05 7.56
C ARG A 44 -9.10 -4.15 6.06
N THR A 45 -10.36 -3.95 5.66
CA THR A 45 -10.76 -3.83 4.25
C THR A 45 -10.12 -2.64 3.55
N ALA A 46 -10.03 -1.48 4.21
CA ALA A 46 -9.38 -0.30 3.66
C ALA A 46 -7.87 -0.51 3.50
N ILE A 47 -7.20 -1.07 4.52
CA ILE A 47 -5.77 -1.43 4.42
C ILE A 47 -5.57 -2.40 3.26
N HIS A 48 -6.35 -3.48 3.21
CA HIS A 48 -6.25 -4.47 2.16
C HIS A 48 -6.43 -3.85 0.77
N ARG A 49 -7.48 -3.05 0.58
CA ARG A 49 -7.77 -2.39 -0.69
C ARG A 49 -6.64 -1.46 -1.10
N ASP A 50 -6.22 -0.57 -0.21
CA ASP A 50 -5.25 0.48 -0.52
C ASP A 50 -3.85 -0.13 -0.77
N THR A 51 -3.45 -1.13 0.04
CA THR A 51 -2.22 -1.91 -0.19
C THR A 51 -2.28 -2.65 -1.53
N THR A 52 -3.40 -3.32 -1.83
CA THR A 52 -3.57 -4.03 -3.11
C THR A 52 -3.49 -3.08 -4.31
N MET A 53 -4.16 -1.92 -4.23
CA MET A 53 -4.12 -0.90 -5.28
C MET A 53 -2.70 -0.39 -5.51
N LEU A 54 -1.94 -0.14 -4.43
CA LEU A 54 -0.55 0.29 -4.53
C LEU A 54 0.32 -0.76 -5.24
N VAL A 55 0.18 -2.04 -4.88
CA VAL A 55 0.91 -3.14 -5.52
C VAL A 55 0.58 -3.27 -7.00
N GLN A 56 -0.68 -3.04 -7.38
CA GLN A 56 -1.12 -3.13 -8.77
C GLN A 56 -0.50 -2.06 -9.68
N LEU A 57 0.04 -0.96 -9.15
CA LEU A 57 0.72 0.06 -9.94
C LEU A 57 2.02 -0.45 -10.58
N CYS A 58 2.82 -1.22 -9.84
CA CYS A 58 4.02 -1.88 -10.37
C CYS A 58 4.25 -3.25 -9.70
N PRO A 59 3.50 -4.30 -10.08
CA PRO A 59 3.46 -5.57 -9.35
C PRO A 59 4.69 -6.46 -9.58
N ARG A 60 5.70 -5.98 -10.30
CA ARG A 60 6.96 -6.69 -10.61
C ARG A 60 8.19 -5.91 -10.15
N ASP A 61 8.01 -4.77 -9.48
CA ASP A 61 9.11 -3.95 -9.03
C ASP A 61 9.94 -4.67 -7.94
N ALA A 62 11.26 -4.57 -8.02
CA ALA A 62 12.16 -5.14 -7.02
C ALA A 62 12.09 -4.39 -5.67
N ALA A 63 11.68 -3.12 -5.67
CA ALA A 63 11.53 -2.30 -4.47
C ALA A 63 10.56 -2.91 -3.44
N TRP A 64 9.62 -3.76 -3.87
CA TRP A 64 8.71 -4.49 -2.98
C TRP A 64 9.43 -5.42 -1.99
N GLY A 65 10.56 -5.99 -2.39
CA GLY A 65 11.38 -6.82 -1.49
C GLY A 65 11.97 -6.00 -0.34
N GLU A 66 12.55 -4.85 -0.66
CA GLU A 66 13.12 -3.93 0.32
C GLU A 66 12.04 -3.29 1.21
N CYS A 67 10.91 -2.88 0.61
CA CYS A 67 9.78 -2.31 1.34
C CYS A 67 9.24 -3.29 2.39
N ARG A 68 8.97 -4.55 2.00
CA ARG A 68 8.50 -5.58 2.95
C ARG A 68 9.49 -5.83 4.07
N LYS A 69 10.79 -5.85 3.78
CA LYS A 69 11.83 -6.01 4.81
C LYS A 69 11.81 -4.84 5.80
N LYS A 70 11.82 -3.59 5.32
CA LYS A 70 11.78 -2.40 6.19
C LYS A 70 10.53 -2.34 7.06
N LEU A 71 9.36 -2.74 6.52
CA LEU A 71 8.13 -2.82 7.32
C LEU A 71 8.23 -3.87 8.43
N ARG A 72 8.85 -5.03 8.17
CA ARG A 72 9.10 -6.05 9.21
C ARG A 72 10.05 -5.53 10.28
N ASP A 73 11.14 -4.89 9.87
CA ASP A 73 12.12 -4.30 10.79
C ASP A 73 11.45 -3.24 11.69
N LEU A 74 10.56 -2.42 11.11
CA LEU A 74 9.78 -1.40 11.82
C LEU A 74 8.88 -1.98 12.93
N VAL A 75 8.18 -3.09 12.68
CA VAL A 75 7.26 -3.69 13.67
C VAL A 75 7.94 -4.61 14.68
N GLN A 76 9.14 -5.11 14.36
CA GLN A 76 9.95 -5.96 15.25
C GLN A 76 10.83 -5.14 16.19
N GLY A 77 11.27 -3.96 15.76
CA GLY A 77 11.97 -3.02 16.62
C GLY A 77 11.04 -2.36 17.65
N ASP A 78 11.65 -1.49 18.47
CA ASP A 78 10.90 -0.46 19.19
C ASP A 78 10.13 0.45 18.21
N GLY A 79 10.57 0.50 16.95
CA GLY A 79 10.07 1.31 15.88
C GLY A 79 10.62 2.74 15.91
N GLY A 80 11.66 2.95 16.73
CA GLY A 80 12.44 4.18 16.85
C GLY A 80 11.61 5.46 16.85
N ASP A 81 12.14 6.45 16.13
CA ASP A 81 11.51 7.75 15.92
C ASP A 81 10.19 7.68 15.12
N PHE A 82 9.92 6.58 14.41
CA PHE A 82 8.74 6.50 13.55
C PHE A 82 7.45 6.61 14.37
N PHE A 83 7.24 5.72 15.35
CA PHE A 83 6.05 5.79 16.20
C PHE A 83 6.18 6.86 17.30
N GLY A 84 7.40 7.09 17.80
CA GLY A 84 7.64 8.05 18.87
C GLY A 84 7.41 9.52 18.47
N GLN A 85 7.42 9.83 17.17
CA GLN A 85 7.16 11.18 16.64
C GLN A 85 5.83 11.27 15.90
N GLN A 86 5.09 10.16 15.79
CA GLN A 86 3.76 10.18 15.18
C GLN A 86 2.75 10.82 16.12
N HIS A 87 1.92 11.66 15.53
CA HIS A 87 0.86 12.37 16.20
C HIS A 87 -0.46 11.98 15.57
N VAL A 88 -1.51 12.00 16.37
CA VAL A 88 -2.82 11.61 15.89
C VAL A 88 -3.90 12.54 16.38
N TRP A 89 -4.84 12.86 15.50
CA TRP A 89 -6.00 13.67 15.87
C TRP A 89 -6.90 12.84 16.79
N SER A 90 -7.05 13.30 18.02
CA SER A 90 -7.96 12.71 19.00
C SER A 90 -8.88 13.79 19.54
N MET A 91 -10.14 13.43 19.74
CA MET A 91 -11.06 14.26 20.51
C MET A 91 -10.72 14.08 21.99
N SER A 92 -10.42 15.18 22.68
CA SER A 92 -10.17 15.15 24.11
C SER A 92 -11.47 14.89 24.89
N PRO A 93 -11.39 14.56 26.18
CA PRO A 93 -12.56 14.51 27.06
C PRO A 93 -13.33 15.84 27.17
N SER A 94 -12.68 16.97 26.87
CA SER A 94 -13.30 18.30 26.80
C SER A 94 -13.90 18.62 25.42
N ALA A 95 -14.02 17.63 24.54
CA ALA A 95 -14.51 17.75 23.17
C ALA A 95 -13.70 18.70 22.27
N GLN A 96 -12.43 18.93 22.60
CA GLN A 96 -11.49 19.70 21.77
C GLN A 96 -10.63 18.75 20.92
N TRP A 97 -10.33 19.14 19.69
CA TRP A 97 -9.40 18.38 18.86
C TRP A 97 -7.98 18.63 19.34
N GLU A 98 -7.32 17.56 19.74
CA GLU A 98 -5.91 17.57 20.12
C GLU A 98 -5.11 16.76 19.11
N PHE A 99 -3.83 17.09 19.02
CA PHE A 99 -2.87 16.36 18.20
C PHE A 99 -1.74 15.83 19.10
N PRO A 100 -2.03 14.91 20.04
CA PRO A 100 -1.01 14.32 20.89
C PRO A 100 -0.12 13.33 20.13
N LEU A 101 1.04 13.03 20.71
CA LEU A 101 1.84 11.87 20.36
C LEU A 101 1.04 10.58 20.58
N LEU A 102 1.33 9.56 19.76
CA LEU A 102 0.77 8.23 19.93
C LEU A 102 1.09 7.67 21.31
N ARG A 103 0.06 7.17 21.99
CA ARG A 103 0.18 6.40 23.22
C ARG A 103 0.61 4.97 22.90
N ALA A 104 1.17 4.27 23.88
CA ALA A 104 1.65 2.89 23.70
C ALA A 104 0.62 1.92 23.10
N ASN A 105 -0.66 2.06 23.46
CA ASN A 105 -1.74 1.25 22.89
C ASN A 105 -2.03 1.61 21.43
N GLU A 106 -1.95 2.88 21.05
CA GLU A 106 -2.14 3.34 19.66
C GLU A 106 -0.96 2.92 18.79
N ILE A 107 0.27 2.98 19.32
CA ILE A 107 1.47 2.43 18.68
C ILE A 107 1.29 0.94 18.39
N GLN A 108 0.73 0.19 19.34
CA GLN A 108 0.48 -1.24 19.12
C GLN A 108 -0.55 -1.48 18.01
N VAL A 109 -1.63 -0.68 17.96
CA VAL A 109 -2.62 -0.74 16.86
C VAL A 109 -1.97 -0.46 15.51
N GLU A 110 -1.11 0.55 15.42
CA GLU A 110 -0.38 0.85 14.18
C GLU A 110 0.58 -0.29 13.78
N LYS A 111 1.29 -0.87 14.74
CA LYS A 111 2.12 -2.07 14.50
C LYS A 111 1.28 -3.24 13.99
N ASP A 112 0.08 -3.44 14.54
CA ASP A 112 -0.84 -4.50 14.09
C ASP A 112 -1.37 -4.24 12.68
N ASN A 113 -1.65 -2.99 12.33
CA ASN A 113 -2.03 -2.62 10.97
C ASN A 113 -0.90 -2.82 9.98
N ILE A 114 0.34 -2.48 10.33
CA ILE A 114 1.51 -2.73 9.49
C ILE A 114 1.73 -4.24 9.32
N ARG A 115 1.58 -5.05 10.38
CA ARG A 115 1.62 -6.53 10.27
C ARG A 115 0.57 -7.04 9.29
N TYR A 116 -0.64 -6.52 9.35
CA TYR A 116 -1.69 -6.88 8.41
C TYR A 116 -1.37 -6.46 6.97
N ALA A 117 -0.83 -5.26 6.75
CA ALA A 117 -0.38 -4.83 5.43
C ALA A 117 0.74 -5.74 4.88
N ILE A 118 1.70 -6.14 5.71
CA ILE A 118 2.75 -7.12 5.34
C ILE A 118 2.12 -8.44 4.90
N GLN A 119 1.11 -8.93 5.63
CA GLN A 119 0.40 -10.16 5.27
C GLN A 119 -0.25 -10.03 3.88
N VAL A 120 -0.95 -8.93 3.61
CA VAL A 120 -1.55 -8.68 2.28
C VAL A 120 -0.50 -8.67 1.17
N LEU A 121 0.67 -8.07 1.42
CA LEU A 121 1.78 -8.07 0.47
C LEU A 121 2.33 -9.49 0.25
N ASP A 122 2.57 -10.23 1.32
CA ASP A 122 3.10 -11.60 1.26
C ASP A 122 2.12 -12.53 0.52
N ASP A 123 0.81 -12.46 0.82
CA ASP A 123 -0.22 -13.22 0.13
C ASP A 123 -0.27 -12.90 -1.38
N PHE A 124 -0.08 -11.63 -1.77
CA PHE A 124 -0.03 -11.25 -3.18
C PHE A 124 1.17 -11.86 -3.91
N PHE A 125 2.38 -11.74 -3.34
CA PHE A 125 3.61 -12.19 -3.98
C PHE A 125 3.78 -13.73 -3.92
N ASP A 126 3.41 -14.34 -2.81
CA ASP A 126 3.52 -15.79 -2.61
C ASP A 126 2.38 -16.54 -3.31
N GLY A 127 1.17 -15.95 -3.35
CA GLY A 127 0.05 -16.46 -4.15
C GLY A 127 0.37 -16.47 -5.65
N ARG A 128 1.11 -15.46 -6.14
CA ARG A 128 1.65 -15.45 -7.51
C ARG A 128 2.71 -16.53 -7.71
N ALA A 129 3.61 -16.74 -6.75
CA ALA A 129 4.62 -17.80 -6.80
C ALA A 129 3.98 -19.20 -6.89
N ARG A 130 2.88 -19.43 -6.14
CA ARG A 130 2.10 -20.68 -6.17
C ARG A 130 1.37 -20.88 -7.50
N THR A 131 0.84 -19.81 -8.09
CA THR A 131 0.16 -19.87 -9.40
C THR A 131 1.15 -20.08 -10.55
N GLY A 132 2.39 -19.56 -10.42
CA GLY A 132 3.47 -19.79 -11.39
C GLY A 132 4.05 -21.21 -11.40
N MET A 133 3.78 -22.02 -10.37
CA MET A 133 4.21 -23.42 -10.29
C MET A 133 3.21 -24.43 -10.90
N VAL A 134 1.98 -24.01 -11.20
CA VAL A 134 1.03 -24.84 -11.97
C VAL A 134 1.21 -24.54 -13.46
N SER A 135 2.22 -25.16 -14.06
CA SER A 135 2.24 -25.36 -15.52
C SER A 135 1.10 -26.30 -15.90
N LEU A 136 -0.04 -25.75 -16.33
CA LEU A 136 -1.01 -26.48 -17.15
C LEU A 136 -1.71 -25.56 -18.18
N ARG A 137 -1.11 -25.58 -19.37
CA ARG A 137 -1.69 -25.55 -20.73
C ARG A 137 -2.14 -24.20 -21.31
N PRO A 138 -1.85 -23.97 -22.61
CA PRO A 138 -2.25 -22.76 -23.30
C PRO A 138 -3.77 -22.71 -23.43
N PHE A 139 -4.34 -21.53 -23.14
CA PHE A 139 -5.68 -21.20 -23.59
C PHE A 139 -5.78 -21.44 -25.11
N PRO A 140 -6.86 -22.04 -25.62
CA PRO A 140 -7.02 -22.22 -27.05
C PRO A 140 -7.18 -20.84 -27.69
N GLN A 141 -6.17 -20.38 -28.42
CA GLN A 141 -6.35 -19.37 -29.45
C GLN A 141 -7.24 -19.97 -30.51
N ARG A 142 -8.55 -19.70 -30.45
CA ARG A 142 -9.43 -19.89 -31.60
C ARG A 142 -9.50 -18.57 -32.34
N ILE A 143 -8.43 -18.27 -33.06
CA ILE A 143 -8.52 -17.43 -34.25
C ILE A 143 -8.91 -18.40 -35.36
N LEU A 144 -10.12 -18.26 -35.91
CA LEU A 144 -10.42 -18.80 -37.23
C LEU A 144 -10.44 -17.64 -38.23
N PRO A 145 -9.81 -17.82 -39.40
CA PRO A 145 -9.67 -16.77 -40.39
C PRO A 145 -10.96 -16.55 -41.18
N PHE A 146 -11.18 -15.30 -41.56
CA PHE A 146 -11.96 -14.92 -42.74
C PHE A 146 -11.30 -15.53 -43.99
N THR A 147 -12.08 -16.20 -44.83
CA THR A 147 -11.90 -16.20 -46.30
C THR A 147 -13.23 -16.49 -46.99
N ASP A 148 -13.56 -15.61 -47.93
CA ASP A 148 -14.63 -15.71 -48.93
C ASP A 148 -14.47 -16.93 -49.86
N SER A 149 -15.62 -17.50 -50.26
CA SER A 149 -15.99 -17.84 -51.65
C SER A 149 -17.47 -18.22 -51.72
#